data_AF-A0AAV4W491-F1
#
_entry.id   AF-A0AAV4W491-F1
#
_cell.length_a   1.000
_cell.length_b   1.000
_cell.length_c   1.000
_cell.angle_alpha   90.00
_cell.angle_beta   90.00
_cell.angle_gamma   90.00
#
_symmetry.space_group_name_H-M   'P 1'
#
loop_
_entity.id
_entity.type
_entity.pdbx_description
1 polymer ?
#
loop_
_entity_poly.entity_id
_entity_poly.type
_entity_poly.pdbx_seq_one_letter_code
_entity_poly.pdbx_strand_id
1 'polypeptide(L)'
;MKGLFGSVACYKECFKEKSLDCNHKLQADFSSMSDYTFCKFQRKILKCLTKPAEECNMRFKTSAQKLDSVVKKICEEKSDKLKMLEENRQCIVNVVTDSKCLKRVVKIMKDINNAKDILKAQKEVCRHLDEITECTVGMVKEACGEVVGTFFKSLYEPAIELHRGICEDVILPENEDTFTTKRFEKTSLPSFYGPLEFIL
;
A
#
# COMPACT_ATOMS: atom_id res chain seq x y z
N MET A 1 10.74 11.04 -34.55
CA MET A 1 9.99 10.50 -33.39
C MET A 1 10.80 10.71 -32.11
N LYS A 2 10.63 11.85 -31.44
CA LYS A 2 11.18 12.14 -30.10
C LYS A 2 10.10 12.93 -29.38
N GLY A 3 9.41 12.35 -28.40
CA GLY A 3 8.33 13.07 -27.72
C GLY A 3 7.50 12.29 -26.70
N LEU A 4 7.52 10.95 -26.67
CA LEU A 4 6.67 10.18 -25.74
C LEU A 4 7.37 9.71 -24.45
N PHE A 5 8.71 9.68 -24.40
CA PHE A 5 9.42 9.19 -23.21
C PHE A 5 9.66 10.27 -22.14
N GLY A 6 9.52 11.55 -22.48
CA GLY A 6 9.72 12.66 -21.54
C GLY A 6 8.56 12.84 -20.56
N SER A 7 7.32 12.59 -20.98
CA SER A 7 6.13 12.84 -20.15
C SER A 7 6.00 11.83 -19.00
N VAL A 8 6.23 10.54 -19.26
CA VAL A 8 6.08 9.47 -18.26
C VAL A 8 7.11 9.59 -17.13
N ALA A 9 8.36 9.95 -17.47
CA ALA A 9 9.40 10.19 -16.47
C ALA A 9 9.06 11.39 -15.56
N CYS A 10 8.46 12.47 -16.11
CA CYS A 10 8.01 13.62 -15.34
C CYS A 10 6.84 13.28 -14.40
N TYR A 11 5.87 12.48 -14.85
CA TYR A 11 4.73 12.07 -14.00
C TYR A 11 5.19 11.23 -12.81
N LYS A 12 6.11 10.29 -13.04
CA LYS A 12 6.67 9.43 -12.01
C LYS A 12 7.42 10.23 -10.92
N GLU A 13 8.32 11.12 -11.33
CA GLU A 13 9.08 11.95 -10.37
C GLU A 13 8.15 12.90 -9.61
N CYS A 14 7.16 13.50 -10.28
CA CYS A 14 6.10 14.28 -9.63
C CYS A 14 5.40 13.48 -8.54
N PHE A 15 4.98 12.24 -8.85
CA PHE A 15 4.24 11.41 -7.90
C PHE A 15 5.09 11.09 -6.68
N LYS A 16 6.34 10.68 -6.89
CA LYS A 16 7.29 10.40 -5.80
C LYS A 16 7.44 11.59 -4.87
N GLU A 17 7.76 12.76 -5.42
CA GLU A 17 7.99 13.98 -4.63
C GLU A 17 6.78 14.33 -3.76
N LYS A 18 5.57 14.34 -4.36
CA LYS A 18 4.34 14.68 -3.65
C LYS A 18 3.91 13.63 -2.63
N SER A 19 4.07 12.33 -2.94
CA SER A 19 3.75 11.26 -1.99
C SER A 19 4.72 11.22 -0.82
N LEU A 20 6.01 11.51 -1.05
CA LEU A 20 7.02 11.64 0.00
C LEU A 20 6.71 12.82 0.93
N ASP A 21 6.47 14.01 0.39
CA ASP A 21 6.10 15.19 1.19
C ASP A 21 4.86 14.90 2.05
N CYS A 22 3.86 14.20 1.50
CA CYS A 22 2.68 13.81 2.24
C CYS A 22 3.01 12.82 3.38
N ASN A 23 3.84 11.81 3.15
CA ASN A 23 4.24 10.86 4.18
C ASN A 23 5.10 11.44 5.28
N HIS A 24 5.99 12.38 4.97
CA HIS A 24 6.76 13.08 5.99
C HIS A 24 5.83 13.83 6.95
N LYS A 25 4.77 14.46 6.42
CA LYS A 25 3.73 15.10 7.23
C LYS A 25 2.94 14.08 8.05
N LEU A 26 2.62 12.91 7.46
CA LEU A 26 1.97 11.83 8.20
C LEU A 26 2.83 11.32 9.36
N GLN A 27 4.12 11.06 9.15
CA GLN A 27 5.02 10.58 10.20
C GLN A 27 5.13 11.58 11.36
N ALA A 28 5.20 12.88 11.05
CA ALA A 28 5.14 13.93 12.07
C ALA A 28 3.80 13.90 12.86
N ASP A 29 2.68 13.69 12.17
CA ASP A 29 1.35 13.55 12.77
C ASP A 29 1.16 12.25 13.58
N PHE A 30 1.94 11.20 13.31
CA PHE A 30 1.83 9.87 13.94
C PHE A 30 2.68 9.70 15.21
N SER A 31 3.45 10.72 15.59
CA SER A 31 4.20 10.78 16.85
C SER A 31 3.33 10.57 18.11
N SER A 32 2.00 10.69 17.99
CA SER A 32 1.01 10.36 19.02
C SER A 32 0.08 9.21 18.55
N MET A 33 0.56 7.97 18.63
CA MET A 33 -0.15 6.78 18.12
C MET A 33 -1.44 6.39 18.87
N SER A 34 -1.71 6.93 20.06
CA SER A 34 -2.84 6.47 20.90
C SER A 34 -4.24 6.75 20.34
N ASP A 35 -4.37 7.68 19.36
CA ASP A 35 -5.67 8.27 18.99
C ASP A 35 -6.09 7.99 17.53
N TYR A 36 -5.53 6.96 16.89
CA TYR A 36 -5.84 6.62 15.50
C TYR A 36 -6.72 5.38 15.38
N THR A 37 -7.95 5.59 14.90
CA THR A 37 -8.83 4.53 14.41
C THR A 37 -8.41 4.10 13.01
N PHE A 38 -8.75 2.86 12.62
CA PHE A 38 -8.56 2.34 11.26
C PHE A 38 -8.98 3.36 10.19
N CYS A 39 -10.18 3.91 10.32
CA CYS A 39 -10.73 4.85 9.36
C CYS A 39 -9.96 6.17 9.26
N LYS A 40 -9.48 6.70 10.38
CA LYS A 40 -8.67 7.93 10.41
C LYS A 40 -7.30 7.69 9.77
N PHE A 41 -6.69 6.54 10.07
CA PHE A 41 -5.40 6.12 9.52
C PHE A 41 -5.47 5.89 8.01
N GLN A 42 -6.40 5.05 7.56
CA GLN A 42 -6.54 4.67 6.15
C GLN A 42 -6.90 5.86 5.25
N ARG A 43 -7.80 6.75 5.70
CA ARG A 43 -8.12 7.97 4.93
C ARG A 43 -6.91 8.88 4.74
N LYS A 44 -6.03 8.97 5.75
CA LYS A 44 -4.80 9.76 5.69
C LYS A 44 -3.79 9.15 4.71
N ILE A 45 -3.53 7.85 4.81
CA ILE A 45 -2.65 7.14 3.88
C ILE A 45 -3.17 7.26 2.45
N LEU A 46 -4.44 6.95 2.22
CA LEU A 46 -5.03 7.02 0.88
C LEU A 46 -4.96 8.41 0.28
N LYS A 47 -5.13 9.47 1.08
CA LYS A 47 -4.94 10.83 0.59
C LYS A 47 -3.52 11.08 0.07
N CYS A 48 -2.50 10.47 0.68
CA CYS A 48 -1.10 10.54 0.21
C CYS A 48 -0.82 9.69 -1.05
N LEU A 49 -1.78 8.90 -1.49
CA LEU A 49 -1.73 8.12 -2.73
C LEU A 49 -2.60 8.75 -3.80
N THR A 50 -3.88 8.99 -3.51
CA THR A 50 -4.87 9.46 -4.46
C THR A 50 -4.58 10.88 -4.95
N LYS A 51 -4.27 11.82 -4.06
CA LYS A 51 -4.02 13.21 -4.46
C LYS A 51 -2.77 13.35 -5.35
N PRO A 52 -1.60 12.77 -4.99
CA PRO A 52 -0.45 12.76 -5.91
C PRO A 52 -0.73 12.02 -7.22
N ALA A 53 -1.47 10.91 -7.18
CA ALA A 53 -1.82 10.18 -8.40
C ALA A 53 -2.66 11.03 -9.37
N GLU A 54 -3.60 11.80 -8.85
CA GLU A 54 -4.42 12.73 -9.62
C GLU A 54 -3.59 13.91 -10.16
N GLU A 55 -2.87 14.61 -9.28
CA GLU A 55 -2.09 15.80 -9.65
C GLU A 55 -0.97 15.50 -10.65
N CYS A 56 -0.36 14.32 -10.56
CA CYS A 56 0.69 13.88 -11.46
C CYS A 56 0.17 13.04 -12.64
N ASN A 57 -1.16 12.92 -12.78
CA ASN A 57 -1.82 12.18 -13.86
C ASN A 57 -1.31 10.73 -14.03
N MET A 58 -1.13 10.03 -12.92
CA MET A 58 -0.67 8.64 -12.90
C MET A 58 -1.70 7.71 -13.53
N ARG A 59 -1.26 6.59 -14.14
CA ARG A 59 -2.18 5.64 -14.79
C ARG A 59 -3.10 4.96 -13.78
N PHE A 60 -2.63 4.77 -12.55
CA PHE A 60 -3.36 4.14 -11.46
C PHE A 60 -4.28 5.09 -10.67
N LYS A 61 -4.44 6.36 -11.09
CA LYS A 61 -5.28 7.34 -10.36
C LYS A 61 -6.72 6.85 -10.16
N THR A 62 -7.30 6.16 -11.14
CA THR A 62 -8.66 5.60 -11.04
C THR A 62 -8.73 4.48 -10.01
N SER A 63 -7.72 3.62 -9.92
CA SER A 63 -7.62 2.61 -8.86
C SER A 63 -7.50 3.25 -7.47
N ALA A 64 -6.73 4.34 -7.35
CA ALA A 64 -6.59 5.09 -6.11
C ALA A 64 -7.94 5.70 -5.67
N GLN A 65 -8.68 6.30 -6.60
CA GLN A 65 -10.02 6.84 -6.36
C GLN A 65 -11.04 5.75 -5.98
N LYS A 66 -10.98 4.59 -6.64
CA LYS A 66 -11.84 3.44 -6.33
C LYS A 66 -11.62 2.97 -4.89
N LEU A 67 -10.36 2.80 -4.48
CA LEU A 67 -10.03 2.40 -3.12
C LEU A 67 -10.44 3.46 -2.08
N ASP A 68 -10.21 4.75 -2.36
CA ASP A 68 -10.69 5.85 -1.51
C ASP A 68 -12.21 5.81 -1.33
N SER A 69 -12.97 5.56 -2.40
CA SER A 69 -14.43 5.39 -2.32
C SER A 69 -14.84 4.19 -1.46
N VAL A 70 -14.15 3.05 -1.60
CA VAL A 70 -14.41 1.85 -0.80
C VAL A 70 -14.15 2.11 0.68
N VAL A 71 -13.00 2.69 1.03
CA VAL A 71 -12.68 3.02 2.42
C VAL A 71 -13.62 4.07 2.98
N LYS A 72 -14.02 5.08 2.20
CA LYS A 72 -15.04 6.06 2.63
C LYS A 72 -16.33 5.37 3.04
N LYS A 73 -16.85 4.47 2.21
CA LYS A 73 -18.09 3.70 2.48
C LYS A 73 -17.96 2.79 3.69
N ILE A 74 -16.82 2.11 3.85
CA ILE A 74 -16.59 1.28 5.05
C ILE A 74 -16.63 2.17 6.28
N CYS A 75 -16.00 3.34 6.22
CA CYS A 75 -15.88 4.30 7.31
C CYS A 75 -17.04 5.29 7.45
N GLU A 76 -18.19 5.02 6.85
CA GLU A 76 -19.42 5.75 7.14
C GLU A 76 -19.90 5.37 8.56
N GLU A 77 -20.43 6.35 9.29
CA GLU A 77 -20.95 6.11 10.64
C GLU A 77 -22.05 5.04 10.60
N LYS A 78 -22.01 4.09 11.54
CA LYS A 78 -22.96 2.96 11.63
C LYS A 78 -22.97 2.02 10.41
N SER A 79 -21.91 2.05 9.60
CA SER A 79 -21.71 1.08 8.53
C SER A 79 -21.62 -0.34 9.07
N ASP A 80 -22.45 -1.25 8.55
CA ASP A 80 -22.36 -2.69 8.84
C ASP A 80 -20.97 -3.24 8.50
N LYS A 81 -20.28 -2.64 7.52
CA LYS A 81 -18.92 -3.00 7.13
C LYS A 81 -17.89 -2.59 8.17
N LEU A 82 -18.06 -1.42 8.80
CA LEU A 82 -17.19 -1.00 9.91
C LEU A 82 -17.36 -1.95 11.09
N LYS A 83 -18.61 -2.25 11.45
CA LYS A 83 -18.93 -3.20 12.52
C LYS A 83 -18.32 -4.57 12.24
N MET A 84 -18.50 -5.11 11.03
CA MET A 84 -17.92 -6.39 10.62
C MET A 84 -16.38 -6.38 10.70
N LEU A 85 -15.75 -5.28 10.31
CA LEU A 85 -14.30 -5.11 10.43
C LEU A 85 -13.85 -5.12 11.89
N GLU A 86 -14.53 -4.37 12.77
CA GLU A 86 -14.19 -4.27 14.19
C GLU A 86 -14.37 -5.59 14.93
N GLU A 87 -15.51 -6.27 14.71
CA GLU A 87 -15.82 -7.57 15.32
C GLU A 87 -14.84 -8.68 14.92
N ASN A 88 -14.30 -8.61 13.69
CA ASN A 88 -13.38 -9.63 13.17
C ASN A 88 -11.91 -9.17 13.16
N ARG A 89 -11.63 -7.96 13.67
CA ARG A 89 -10.30 -7.33 13.59
C ARG A 89 -9.22 -8.24 14.14
N GLN A 90 -9.43 -8.80 15.33
CA GLN A 90 -8.43 -9.65 15.98
C GLN A 90 -8.12 -10.91 15.15
N CYS A 91 -9.15 -11.55 14.58
CA CYS A 91 -8.96 -12.73 13.73
C CYS A 91 -8.17 -12.36 12.47
N ILE A 92 -8.59 -11.30 11.76
CA ILE A 92 -7.95 -10.85 10.53
C ILE A 92 -6.49 -10.48 10.81
N VAL A 93 -6.21 -9.69 11.84
CA VAL A 93 -4.85 -9.27 12.20
C VAL A 93 -3.98 -10.48 12.50
N ASN A 94 -4.41 -11.39 13.38
CA ASN A 94 -3.63 -12.58 13.74
C ASN A 94 -3.27 -13.42 12.51
N VAL A 95 -4.26 -13.67 11.64
CA VAL A 95 -4.08 -14.46 10.43
C VAL A 95 -3.09 -13.80 9.49
N VAL A 96 -3.16 -12.49 9.33
CA VAL A 96 -2.31 -11.73 8.41
C VAL A 96 -0.88 -11.63 8.95
N THR A 97 -0.70 -11.34 10.25
CA THR A 97 0.62 -11.18 10.87
C THR A 97 1.37 -12.51 10.96
N ASP A 98 0.68 -13.60 11.27
CA ASP A 98 1.27 -14.94 11.41
C ASP A 98 1.27 -15.71 10.08
N SER A 99 0.86 -15.05 9.01
CA SER A 99 0.67 -15.66 7.72
C SER A 99 1.96 -16.18 7.10
N LYS A 100 1.92 -17.44 6.66
CA LYS A 100 2.97 -18.00 5.78
C LYS A 100 3.06 -17.27 4.43
N CYS A 101 2.03 -16.52 4.02
CA CYS A 101 1.97 -15.80 2.76
C CYS A 101 3.04 -14.72 2.65
N LEU A 102 3.51 -14.19 3.79
CA LEU A 102 4.49 -13.11 3.84
C LEU A 102 5.91 -13.58 4.13
N LYS A 103 6.16 -14.88 4.31
CA LYS A 103 7.48 -15.40 4.68
C LYS A 103 8.61 -14.95 3.76
N ARG A 104 8.36 -14.90 2.44
CA ARG A 104 9.34 -14.41 1.47
C ARG A 104 9.65 -12.93 1.68
N VAL A 105 8.62 -12.11 1.85
CA VAL A 105 8.74 -10.67 2.10
C VAL A 105 9.46 -10.40 3.42
N VAL A 106 9.05 -11.07 4.50
CA VAL A 106 9.66 -10.95 5.83
C VAL A 106 11.13 -11.36 5.81
N LYS A 107 11.50 -12.42 5.06
CA LYS A 107 12.89 -12.82 4.92
C LYS A 107 13.72 -11.72 4.27
N ILE A 108 13.21 -11.10 3.21
CA ILE A 108 13.90 -10.00 2.53
C ILE A 108 13.97 -8.76 3.42
N MET A 109 12.89 -8.45 4.15
CA MET A 109 12.85 -7.31 5.08
C MET A 109 13.86 -7.42 6.23
N LYS A 110 14.15 -8.65 6.69
CA LYS A 110 15.15 -8.88 7.76
C LYS A 110 16.58 -8.49 7.36
N ASP A 111 16.88 -8.51 6.06
CA ASP A 111 18.22 -8.24 5.54
C ASP A 111 18.36 -6.81 4.97
N ILE A 112 17.34 -5.95 5.15
CA ILE A 112 17.35 -4.56 4.66
C ILE A 112 18.32 -3.71 5.48
N ASN A 113 19.36 -3.20 4.83
CA ASN A 113 20.33 -2.31 5.45
C ASN A 113 20.41 -0.93 4.77
N ASN A 114 19.83 -0.78 3.58
CA ASN A 114 19.90 0.44 2.79
C ASN A 114 18.71 0.59 1.84
N ALA A 115 18.57 1.76 1.21
CA ALA A 115 17.49 2.06 0.27
C ALA A 115 17.46 1.13 -0.97
N LYS A 116 18.61 0.63 -1.42
CA LYS A 116 18.68 -0.36 -2.51
C LYS A 116 18.03 -1.68 -2.07
N ASP A 117 18.24 -2.10 -0.83
CA ASP A 117 17.59 -3.28 -0.26
C ASP A 117 16.07 -3.07 -0.10
N ILE A 118 15.64 -1.86 0.30
CA ILE A 118 14.21 -1.50 0.34
C ILE A 118 13.58 -1.63 -1.06
N LEU A 119 14.21 -1.05 -2.09
CA LEU A 119 13.67 -1.14 -3.45
C LEU A 119 13.64 -2.59 -3.95
N LYS A 120 14.66 -3.40 -3.65
CA LYS A 120 14.66 -4.83 -3.97
C LYS A 120 13.50 -5.55 -3.29
N ALA A 121 13.26 -5.28 -2.01
CA ALA A 121 12.13 -5.83 -1.27
C ALA A 121 10.78 -5.45 -1.90
N GLN A 122 10.59 -4.17 -2.22
CA GLN A 122 9.38 -3.67 -2.87
C GLN A 122 9.18 -4.30 -4.25
N LYS A 123 10.23 -4.44 -5.06
CA LYS A 123 10.16 -5.13 -6.35
C LYS A 123 9.78 -6.60 -6.20
N GLU A 124 10.28 -7.28 -5.18
CA GLU A 124 9.91 -8.66 -4.93
C GLU A 124 8.44 -8.79 -4.52
N VAL A 125 7.96 -7.92 -3.64
CA VAL A 125 6.53 -7.82 -3.30
C VAL A 125 5.71 -7.60 -4.56
N CYS A 126 6.14 -6.70 -5.45
CA CYS A 126 5.45 -6.44 -6.71
C CYS A 126 5.38 -7.67 -7.64
N ARG A 127 6.44 -8.49 -7.69
CA ARG A 127 6.46 -9.72 -8.51
C ARG A 127 5.54 -10.80 -7.97
N HIS A 128 5.35 -10.84 -6.66
CA HIS A 128 4.55 -11.85 -5.96
C HIS A 128 3.21 -11.30 -5.43
N LEU A 129 2.79 -10.12 -5.88
CA LEU A 129 1.63 -9.42 -5.31
C LEU A 129 0.36 -10.28 -5.36
N ASP A 130 0.09 -10.94 -6.50
CA ASP A 130 -1.09 -11.78 -6.67
C ASP A 130 -1.02 -13.04 -5.82
N GLU A 131 0.13 -13.73 -5.79
CA GLU A 131 0.36 -14.92 -4.94
C GLU A 131 0.16 -14.60 -3.45
N ILE A 132 0.74 -13.48 -2.98
CA ILE A 132 0.59 -13.00 -1.59
C ILE A 132 -0.88 -12.70 -1.31
N THR A 133 -1.57 -12.08 -2.26
CA THR A 133 -2.97 -11.69 -2.13
C THR A 133 -3.88 -12.90 -1.98
N GLU A 134 -3.81 -13.83 -2.93
CA GLU A 134 -4.64 -15.02 -2.95
C GLU A 134 -4.42 -15.86 -1.71
N CYS A 135 -3.16 -16.02 -1.30
CA CYS A 135 -2.81 -16.72 -0.07
C CYS A 135 -3.41 -16.03 1.17
N THR A 136 -3.31 -14.70 1.27
CA THR A 136 -3.80 -13.95 2.44
C THR A 136 -5.32 -14.01 2.53
N VAL A 137 -6.03 -13.78 1.43
CA VAL A 137 -7.50 -13.88 1.37
C VAL A 137 -7.95 -15.31 1.69
N GLY A 138 -7.27 -16.33 1.15
CA GLY A 138 -7.56 -17.73 1.44
C GLY A 138 -7.41 -18.05 2.93
N MET A 139 -6.36 -17.57 3.58
CA MET A 139 -6.13 -17.78 5.01
C MET A 139 -7.19 -17.09 5.87
N VAL A 140 -7.59 -15.86 5.54
CA VAL A 140 -8.67 -15.16 6.27
C VAL A 140 -10.00 -15.90 6.12
N LYS A 141 -10.30 -16.40 4.92
CA LYS A 141 -11.50 -17.20 4.67
C LYS A 141 -11.51 -18.50 5.47
N GLU A 142 -10.38 -19.19 5.53
CA GLU A 142 -10.24 -20.45 6.29
C GLU A 142 -10.35 -20.24 7.80
N ALA A 143 -9.70 -19.20 8.34
CA ALA A 143 -9.59 -18.98 9.78
C ALA A 143 -10.74 -18.15 10.38
N CYS A 144 -11.21 -17.13 9.66
CA CYS A 144 -12.25 -16.21 10.14
C CYS A 144 -13.63 -16.49 9.52
N GLY A 145 -13.72 -17.44 8.59
CA GLY A 145 -14.96 -17.89 7.96
C GLY A 145 -15.27 -17.22 6.61
N GLU A 146 -16.16 -17.85 5.85
CA GLU A 146 -16.50 -17.48 4.47
C GLU A 146 -16.97 -16.03 4.31
N VAL A 147 -17.86 -15.59 5.20
CA VAL A 147 -18.45 -14.25 5.17
C VAL A 147 -17.36 -13.19 5.40
N VAL A 148 -16.49 -13.43 6.39
CA VAL A 148 -15.39 -12.51 6.73
C VAL A 148 -14.35 -12.51 5.62
N GLY A 149 -14.00 -13.67 5.06
CA GLY A 149 -13.10 -13.76 3.90
C GLY A 149 -13.61 -13.01 2.69
N THR A 150 -14.91 -13.12 2.39
CA THR A 150 -15.56 -12.39 1.29
C THR A 150 -15.55 -10.87 1.54
N PHE A 151 -15.88 -10.46 2.76
CA PHE A 151 -15.81 -9.06 3.18
C PHE A 151 -14.38 -8.50 3.05
N PHE A 152 -13.41 -9.22 3.61
CA PHE A 152 -11.99 -8.86 3.55
C PHE A 152 -11.53 -8.71 2.09
N LYS A 153 -11.87 -9.68 1.24
CA LYS A 153 -11.59 -9.62 -0.20
C LYS A 153 -12.16 -8.35 -0.85
N SER A 154 -13.37 -7.94 -0.50
CA SER A 154 -14.00 -6.72 -1.05
C SER A 154 -13.29 -5.41 -0.68
N LEU A 155 -12.58 -5.38 0.44
CA LEU A 155 -11.71 -4.27 0.85
C LEU A 155 -10.32 -4.39 0.20
N TYR A 156 -9.83 -5.62 0.10
CA TYR A 156 -8.46 -5.91 -0.26
C TYR A 156 -8.22 -5.85 -1.78
N GLU A 157 -9.14 -6.32 -2.61
CA GLU A 157 -9.02 -6.30 -4.07
C GLU A 157 -8.79 -4.88 -4.65
N PRO A 158 -9.57 -3.84 -4.26
CA PRO A 158 -9.27 -2.47 -4.69
C PRO A 158 -7.89 -1.98 -4.24
N ALA A 159 -7.40 -2.46 -3.09
CA ALA A 159 -6.05 -2.16 -2.63
C ALA A 159 -5.00 -2.84 -3.53
N ILE A 160 -5.23 -4.07 -3.96
CA ILE A 160 -4.33 -4.78 -4.89
C ILE A 160 -4.29 -4.08 -6.25
N GLU A 161 -5.44 -3.66 -6.78
CA GLU A 161 -5.49 -2.93 -8.05
C GLU A 161 -4.65 -1.64 -8.01
N LEU A 162 -4.71 -0.90 -6.89
CA LEU A 162 -3.86 0.26 -6.68
C LEU A 162 -2.37 -0.13 -6.60
N HIS A 163 -2.04 -1.14 -5.80
CA HIS A 163 -0.65 -1.59 -5.65
C HIS A 163 -0.05 -2.08 -6.96
N ARG A 164 -0.81 -2.80 -7.79
CA ARG A 164 -0.36 -3.25 -9.11
C ARG A 164 0.02 -2.07 -9.98
N GLY A 165 -0.82 -1.04 -10.01
CA GLY A 165 -0.53 0.19 -10.74
C GLY A 165 0.72 0.92 -10.23
N ILE A 166 0.93 0.97 -8.91
CA ILE A 166 2.14 1.56 -8.30
C ILE A 166 3.37 0.71 -8.62
N CYS A 167 3.25 -0.62 -8.60
CA CYS A 167 4.30 -1.55 -8.97
C CYS A 167 4.77 -1.33 -10.40
N GLU A 168 3.83 -1.24 -11.34
CA GLU A 168 4.11 -1.08 -12.77
C GLU A 168 4.64 0.32 -13.13
N ASP A 169 4.07 1.38 -12.56
CA ASP A 169 4.41 2.76 -12.91
C ASP A 169 5.60 3.30 -12.12
N VAL A 170 5.75 2.86 -10.87
CA VAL A 170 6.66 3.47 -9.90
C VAL A 170 7.79 2.52 -9.54
N ILE A 171 7.50 1.36 -8.97
CA ILE A 171 8.52 0.52 -8.30
C ILE A 171 9.37 -0.27 -9.30
N LEU A 172 8.75 -1.07 -10.17
CA LEU A 172 9.48 -1.96 -11.09
C LEU A 172 10.41 -1.21 -12.05
N PRO A 173 10.02 -0.04 -12.61
CA PRO A 173 10.91 0.70 -13.51
C PRO A 173 12.07 1.43 -12.83
N GLU A 174 12.15 1.45 -11.48
CA GLU A 174 13.28 2.09 -10.79
C GLU A 174 14.59 1.32 -10.97
N ASN A 175 15.68 2.06 -11.12
CA ASN A 175 17.01 1.48 -11.14
C ASN A 175 17.59 1.41 -9.71
N GLU A 176 17.93 0.20 -9.28
CA GLU A 176 18.55 -0.08 -7.99
C GLU A 176 19.91 0.60 -7.79
N ASP A 177 20.59 0.96 -8.88
CA ASP A 177 21.91 1.59 -8.84
C ASP A 177 21.86 3.13 -8.81
N THR A 178 20.68 3.74 -8.88
CA THR A 178 20.52 5.20 -8.82
C THR A 178 20.50 5.78 -7.39
N PHE A 179 20.62 4.92 -6.38
CA PHE A 179 20.63 5.29 -4.97
C PHE A 179 22.07 5.56 -4.49
N THR A 180 22.48 6.82 -4.52
CA THR A 180 23.69 7.30 -3.81
C THR A 180 23.31 7.82 -2.42
N THR A 181 24.27 7.82 -1.49
CA THR A 181 24.08 8.13 -0.05
C THR A 181 23.42 9.49 0.25
N LYS A 182 23.49 10.49 -0.64
CA LYS A 182 22.80 11.79 -0.47
C LYS A 182 21.34 11.82 -0.95
N ARG A 183 20.92 10.83 -1.75
CA ARG A 183 19.54 10.69 -2.25
C ARG A 183 18.66 9.86 -1.30
N PHE A 184 19.30 9.26 -0.30
CA PHE A 184 18.76 8.28 0.64
C PHE A 184 17.56 8.80 1.44
N GLU A 185 17.60 10.06 1.89
CA GLU A 185 16.52 10.69 2.67
C GLU A 185 15.29 11.08 1.83
N LYS A 186 15.41 11.10 0.50
CA LYS A 186 14.37 11.58 -0.43
C LYS A 186 13.79 10.49 -1.32
N THR A 187 14.19 9.23 -1.19
CA THR A 187 13.82 8.18 -2.15
C THR A 187 13.40 6.88 -1.53
N SER A 188 13.29 6.79 -0.19
CA SER A 188 12.40 5.81 0.41
C SER A 188 10.99 6.16 -0.04
N LEU A 189 10.60 5.65 -1.22
CA LEU A 189 9.21 5.54 -1.64
C LEU A 189 8.41 5.22 -0.38
N PRO A 190 7.19 5.78 -0.23
CA PRO A 190 6.29 5.42 0.85
C PRO A 190 6.55 3.97 1.19
N SER A 191 6.87 3.65 2.44
CA SER A 191 6.75 2.28 2.89
C SER A 191 5.43 1.82 2.28
N PHE A 192 5.58 0.99 1.26
CA PHE A 192 4.55 0.34 0.51
C PHE A 192 4.92 -1.08 0.84
N TYR A 193 4.67 -1.47 2.08
CA TYR A 193 4.76 -2.87 2.49
C TYR A 193 3.59 -3.67 1.90
N GLY A 194 3.01 -3.16 0.81
CA GLY A 194 1.92 -3.75 0.12
C GLY A 194 0.63 -3.62 0.93
N PRO A 195 -0.29 -4.56 0.70
CA PRO A 195 -1.61 -4.54 1.32
C PRO A 195 -1.59 -4.71 2.86
N LEU A 196 -0.44 -4.97 3.46
CA LEU A 196 -0.25 -5.05 4.91
C LEU A 196 -0.57 -3.74 5.63
N GLU A 197 -0.33 -2.62 4.97
CA GLU A 197 -0.65 -1.28 5.50
C GLU A 197 -2.16 -1.03 5.57
N PHE A 198 -2.97 -1.86 4.91
CA PHE A 198 -4.43 -1.78 4.92
C PHE A 198 -5.07 -2.62 6.02
N ILE A 199 -4.28 -3.30 6.85
CA ILE A 199 -4.75 -4.26 7.86
C ILE A 199 -4.36 -3.84 9.28
N LEU A 200 -3.26 -3.10 9.42
CA LEU A 200 -2.81 -2.51 10.69
C LEU A 200 -3.50 -1.16 10.95
#